data_AF-A0A6N4ULS7-F1
#
_entry.id   AF-A0A6N4ULS7-F1
#
_cell.length_a   1.000
_cell.length_b   1.000
_cell.length_c   1.000
_cell.angle_alpha   90.00
_cell.angle_beta   90.00
_cell.angle_gamma   90.00
#
_symmetry.space_group_name_H-M   'P 1'
#
loop_
_entity.id
_entity.type
_entity.pdbx_description
1 polymer ?
#
loop_
_entity_poly.entity_id
_entity_poly.type
_entity_poly.pdbx_seq_one_letter_code
_entity_poly.pdbx_strand_id
1 'polypeptide(L)'
;MTDTLVMRFADVGIATYVSLRVVGEPQRSVTWVIEEPHMEAVESLFTPALPDPIGTETPAEAVERAVATGAFAAPETEFELARVLGSNLIGMDAWQLLADCVADIRPVLFVTPSPRLGRVPWGQLAMPGTHGFRLMELVDVLMAVPPNIVHAPRSPARWPERQHRPPVLVLDPRIPGQRPDSALGSVLGRPSPNTPLSEHFGELVAGDSVLPEVDEAVELFRRTDTDRQWLADACAQHPSRLLYVGHASAADGAAGHADRAALHLAEAQPLTAGEMIATQLPIPPRVALLACASGGDYRFDEAAGLVAAMILGGAQLVTATLWSLPTTAGFRQFGPAGAQADPMAETIVGVDLAHRADDAGLTVNRWQRALMRRWRDGDLTASPLHWAAVATFTVDGTR
;
A
#
# COMPACT_ATOMS: atom_id res chain seq x y z
N MET A 1 21.22 0.31 16.81
CA MET A 1 19.92 -0.34 16.52
C MET A 1 18.87 0.72 16.75
N THR A 2 17.97 0.99 15.80
CA THR A 2 16.94 2.01 16.01
C THR A 2 15.84 1.50 16.92
N ASP A 3 15.32 2.39 17.77
CA ASP A 3 14.19 2.09 18.63
C ASP A 3 13.02 1.58 17.80
N THR A 4 12.38 0.53 18.32
CA THR A 4 11.18 -0.04 17.71
C THR A 4 10.00 0.29 18.60
N LEU A 5 8.98 0.91 18.03
CA LEU A 5 7.72 1.19 18.70
C LEU A 5 6.63 0.30 18.13
N VAL A 6 5.63 -0.01 18.96
CA VAL A 6 4.45 -0.76 18.54
C VAL A 6 3.21 -0.01 19.00
N MET A 7 2.35 0.36 18.06
CA MET A 7 1.04 0.97 18.29
C MET A 7 -0.07 -0.01 17.89
N ARG A 8 -0.94 -0.36 18.83
CA ARG A 8 -2.02 -1.35 18.61
C ARG A 8 -3.37 -0.76 18.97
N PHE A 9 -4.35 -1.04 18.11
CA PHE A 9 -5.74 -0.64 18.25
C PHE A 9 -6.60 -1.91 18.41
N ALA A 10 -7.57 -1.86 19.32
CA ALA A 10 -8.53 -2.92 19.54
C ALA A 10 -9.91 -2.34 19.76
N ASP A 11 -10.88 -2.71 18.91
CA ASP A 11 -12.27 -2.31 19.06
C ASP A 11 -12.91 -3.16 20.18
N VAL A 12 -13.50 -2.50 21.18
CA VAL A 12 -14.16 -3.15 22.33
C VAL A 12 -15.47 -2.41 22.62
N GLY A 13 -16.59 -3.00 22.19
CA GLY A 13 -17.90 -2.37 22.33
C GLY A 13 -18.01 -1.10 21.47
N ILE A 14 -18.14 0.06 22.11
CA ILE A 14 -18.34 1.37 21.45
C ILE A 14 -17.08 2.25 21.47
N ALA A 15 -15.91 1.66 21.70
CA ALA A 15 -14.67 2.39 21.81
C ALA A 15 -13.50 1.58 21.25
N THR A 16 -12.48 2.28 20.75
CA THR A 16 -11.22 1.67 20.34
C THR A 16 -10.16 1.94 21.39
N TYR A 17 -9.64 0.90 22.01
CA TYR A 17 -8.53 0.99 22.96
C TYR A 17 -7.21 0.98 22.20
N VAL A 18 -6.31 1.87 22.60
CA VAL A 18 -5.02 2.03 21.95
C VAL A 18 -3.88 1.93 22.95
N SER A 19 -2.79 1.31 22.53
CA SER A 19 -1.52 1.29 23.26
C SER A 19 -0.38 1.64 22.33
N LEU A 20 0.57 2.45 22.81
CA LEU A 20 1.86 2.71 22.18
C LEU A 20 2.96 2.35 23.18
N ARG A 21 3.96 1.59 22.75
CA ARG A 21 5.09 1.21 23.61
C ARG A 21 6.42 1.17 22.87
N VAL A 22 7.50 1.42 23.59
CA VAL A 22 8.87 1.18 23.12
C VAL A 22 9.27 -0.28 23.42
N VAL A 23 9.69 -1.02 22.40
CA VAL A 23 10.07 -2.44 22.53
C VAL A 23 11.34 -2.55 23.38
N GLY A 24 11.30 -3.40 24.40
CA GLY A 24 12.40 -3.56 25.36
C GLY A 24 12.32 -2.61 26.56
N GLU A 25 11.40 -1.64 26.55
CA GLU A 25 11.23 -0.64 27.61
C GLU A 25 9.76 -0.55 28.08
N PRO A 26 9.23 -1.53 28.82
CA PRO A 26 7.81 -1.57 29.22
C PRO A 26 7.33 -0.32 29.97
N GLN A 27 8.21 0.33 30.73
CA GLN A 27 7.94 1.58 31.44
C GLN A 27 7.64 2.77 30.50
N ARG A 28 8.05 2.69 29.23
CA ARG A 28 7.77 3.67 28.17
C ARG A 28 6.57 3.18 27.36
N SER A 29 5.41 3.13 28.00
CA SER A 29 4.14 2.75 27.40
C SER A 29 3.06 3.75 27.77
N VAL A 30 2.22 4.09 26.80
CA VAL A 30 1.04 4.93 27.01
C VAL A 30 -0.19 4.27 26.39
N THR A 31 -1.35 4.54 26.98
CA THR A 31 -2.64 3.99 26.51
C THR A 31 -3.68 5.08 26.49
N TRP A 32 -4.57 5.05 25.51
CA TRP A 32 -5.70 5.96 25.41
C TRP A 32 -6.90 5.24 24.81
N VAL A 33 -8.05 5.90 24.85
CA VAL A 33 -9.31 5.40 24.29
C VAL A 33 -9.78 6.40 23.24
N ILE A 34 -10.18 5.88 22.08
CA ILE A 34 -10.87 6.64 21.06
C ILE A 34 -12.35 6.33 21.23
N GLU A 35 -13.11 7.35 21.64
CA GLU A 35 -14.57 7.25 21.80
C GLU A 35 -15.28 7.39 20.45
N GLU A 36 -16.49 6.83 20.35
CA GLU A 36 -17.28 6.81 19.11
C GLU A 36 -17.38 8.19 18.40
N PRO A 37 -17.60 9.34 19.09
CA PRO A 37 -17.66 10.63 18.41
C PRO A 37 -16.37 11.03 17.67
N HIS A 38 -15.21 10.62 18.20
CA HIS A 38 -13.92 10.84 17.53
C HIS A 38 -13.78 9.95 16.29
N MET A 39 -14.31 8.72 16.35
CA MET A 39 -14.32 7.81 15.22
C MET A 39 -15.27 8.28 14.11
N GLU A 40 -16.48 8.72 14.47
CA GLU A 40 -17.44 9.30 13.52
C GLU A 40 -16.87 10.55 12.82
N ALA A 41 -16.16 11.42 13.57
CA ALA A 41 -15.47 12.58 13.00
C ALA A 41 -14.38 12.18 11.99
N VAL A 42 -13.64 11.11 12.26
CA VAL A 42 -12.65 10.56 11.34
C VAL A 42 -13.32 9.98 10.10
N GLU A 43 -14.33 9.12 10.27
CA GLU A 43 -15.01 8.42 9.16
C GLU A 43 -15.73 9.41 8.22
N SER A 44 -16.39 10.43 8.78
CA SER A 44 -17.14 11.43 8.02
C SER A 44 -16.26 12.32 7.15
N LEU A 45 -15.00 12.55 7.53
CA LEU A 45 -14.04 13.34 6.75
C LEU A 45 -13.16 12.48 5.84
N PHE A 46 -12.76 11.30 6.31
CA PHE A 46 -11.84 10.46 5.56
C PHE A 46 -12.54 9.67 4.44
N THR A 47 -13.73 9.13 4.68
CA THR A 47 -14.44 8.31 3.67
C THR A 47 -14.70 9.09 2.37
N PRO A 48 -15.21 10.35 2.41
CA PRO A 48 -15.41 11.16 1.19
C PRO A 48 -14.13 11.66 0.54
N ALA A 49 -12.95 11.48 1.15
CA ALA A 49 -11.67 11.81 0.53
C ALA A 49 -11.17 10.71 -0.42
N LEU A 50 -11.71 9.49 -0.30
CA LEU A 50 -11.19 8.32 -0.98
C LEU A 50 -11.89 8.12 -2.34
N PRO A 51 -11.18 7.59 -3.35
CA PRO A 51 -11.71 7.39 -4.71
C PRO A 51 -12.57 6.11 -4.82
N ASP A 52 -13.29 5.77 -3.75
CA ASP A 52 -14.24 4.67 -3.70
C ASP A 52 -15.67 5.22 -3.79
N PRO A 53 -16.57 4.58 -4.55
CA PRO A 53 -17.96 5.01 -4.65
C PRO A 53 -18.69 5.10 -3.32
N ILE A 54 -19.43 6.19 -3.13
CA ILE A 54 -20.33 6.39 -1.98
C ILE A 54 -21.77 6.42 -2.48
N GLY A 55 -22.64 5.65 -1.85
CA GLY A 55 -24.06 5.60 -2.20
C GLY A 55 -24.27 5.09 -3.63
N THR A 56 -24.74 5.98 -4.51
CA THR A 56 -25.05 5.65 -5.91
C THR A 56 -24.00 6.18 -6.90
N GLU A 57 -22.88 6.71 -6.42
CA GLU A 57 -21.79 7.16 -7.28
C GLU A 57 -21.30 6.02 -8.19
N THR A 58 -21.02 6.37 -9.44
CA THR A 58 -20.24 5.54 -10.34
C THR A 58 -18.75 5.61 -9.95
N PRO A 59 -17.93 4.63 -10.37
CA PRO A 59 -16.48 4.70 -10.17
C PRO A 59 -15.84 5.98 -10.72
N ALA A 60 -16.34 6.50 -11.85
CA ALA A 60 -15.83 7.74 -12.44
C ALA A 60 -16.15 8.96 -11.56
N GLU A 61 -17.38 9.08 -11.05
CA GLU A 61 -17.79 10.15 -10.14
C GLU A 61 -17.00 10.11 -8.82
N ALA A 62 -16.71 8.91 -8.30
CA ALA A 62 -15.90 8.76 -7.10
C ALA A 62 -14.45 9.24 -7.29
N VAL A 63 -13.85 8.93 -8.45
CA VAL A 63 -12.51 9.42 -8.81
C VAL A 63 -12.55 10.93 -9.03
N GLU A 64 -13.55 11.46 -9.73
CA GLU A 64 -13.73 12.91 -9.92
C GLU A 64 -13.82 13.63 -8.58
N ARG A 65 -14.68 13.15 -7.66
CA ARG A 65 -14.79 13.68 -6.30
C ARG A 65 -13.42 13.69 -5.62
N ALA A 66 -12.76 12.54 -5.53
CA ALA A 66 -11.50 12.41 -4.80
C ALA A 66 -10.39 13.31 -5.37
N VAL A 67 -10.28 13.42 -6.70
CA VAL A 67 -9.22 14.17 -7.39
C VAL A 67 -9.51 15.67 -7.42
N ALA A 68 -10.75 16.07 -7.72
CA ALA A 68 -11.08 17.47 -8.01
C ALA A 68 -11.53 18.26 -6.78
N THR A 69 -12.24 17.64 -5.83
CA THR A 69 -12.89 18.36 -4.71
C THR A 69 -12.69 17.72 -3.34
N GLY A 70 -12.14 16.51 -3.28
CA GLY A 70 -11.90 15.76 -2.05
C GLY A 70 -10.77 16.35 -1.22
N ALA A 71 -10.58 15.83 0.00
CA ALA A 71 -9.55 16.35 0.90
C ALA A 71 -8.13 16.25 0.31
N PHE A 72 -7.87 15.30 -0.59
CA PHE A 72 -6.59 15.15 -1.26
C PHE A 72 -6.42 15.99 -2.55
N ALA A 73 -7.37 16.88 -2.86
CA ALA A 73 -7.31 17.72 -4.05
C ALA A 73 -6.35 18.92 -3.92
N ALA A 74 -6.12 19.42 -2.69
CA ALA A 74 -5.24 20.55 -2.43
C ALA A 74 -4.40 20.38 -1.14
N PRO A 75 -3.20 20.97 -1.03
CA PRO A 75 -2.35 20.86 0.15
C PRO A 75 -3.02 21.31 1.44
N GLU A 76 -3.80 22.39 1.39
CA GLU A 76 -4.50 22.93 2.54
C GLU A 76 -5.59 21.98 3.04
N THR A 77 -6.43 21.46 2.14
CA THR A 77 -7.51 20.53 2.53
C THR A 77 -6.96 19.19 3.00
N GLU A 78 -5.84 18.74 2.43
CA GLU A 78 -5.18 17.50 2.85
C GLU A 78 -4.60 17.67 4.26
N PHE A 79 -3.95 18.81 4.51
CA PHE A 79 -3.41 19.12 5.82
C PHE A 79 -4.50 19.17 6.90
N GLU A 80 -5.65 19.77 6.60
CA GLU A 80 -6.81 19.77 7.52
C GLU A 80 -7.32 18.36 7.83
N LEU A 81 -7.49 17.50 6.80
CA LEU A 81 -7.86 16.09 7.02
C LEU A 81 -6.86 15.42 7.96
N ALA A 82 -5.57 15.58 7.69
CA ALA A 82 -4.56 14.91 8.46
C ALA A 82 -4.37 15.49 9.88
N ARG A 83 -4.72 16.76 10.14
CA ARG A 83 -4.87 17.32 11.49
C ARG A 83 -6.02 16.66 12.25
N VAL A 84 -7.16 16.47 11.59
CA VAL A 84 -8.31 15.75 12.19
C VAL A 84 -7.90 14.33 12.52
N LEU A 85 -7.30 13.59 11.58
CA LEU A 85 -6.85 12.22 11.83
C LEU A 85 -5.87 12.16 13.02
N GLY A 86 -4.85 13.03 13.04
CA GLY A 86 -3.85 13.01 14.10
C GLY A 86 -4.38 13.43 15.47
N SER A 87 -5.35 14.34 15.53
CA SER A 87 -5.96 14.80 16.78
C SER A 87 -6.97 13.81 17.37
N ASN A 88 -7.64 13.02 16.52
CA ASN A 88 -8.66 12.07 16.96
C ASN A 88 -8.12 10.65 17.17
N LEU A 89 -7.04 10.25 16.47
CA LEU A 89 -6.54 8.88 16.51
C LEU A 89 -5.34 8.67 17.44
N ILE A 90 -4.57 9.72 17.74
CA ILE A 90 -3.35 9.62 18.57
C ILE A 90 -3.46 10.59 19.76
N GLY A 91 -3.43 10.04 20.96
CA GLY A 91 -3.47 10.83 22.21
C GLY A 91 -2.22 11.69 22.41
N MET A 92 -2.34 12.79 23.13
CA MET A 92 -1.24 13.74 23.35
C MET A 92 -0.01 13.09 24.01
N ASP A 93 -0.20 12.20 24.99
CA ASP A 93 0.91 11.49 25.63
C ASP A 93 1.63 10.53 24.64
N ALA A 94 0.90 10.00 23.65
CA ALA A 94 1.48 9.19 22.59
C ALA A 94 2.28 10.03 21.60
N TRP A 95 1.77 11.21 21.23
CA TRP A 95 2.55 12.19 20.46
C TRP A 95 3.83 12.60 21.19
N GLN A 96 3.76 12.83 22.51
CA GLN A 96 4.92 13.15 23.32
C GLN A 96 5.93 12.00 23.32
N LEU A 97 5.48 10.76 23.54
CA LEU A 97 6.38 9.60 23.49
C LEU A 97 7.03 9.42 22.10
N LEU A 98 6.31 9.69 21.01
CA LEU A 98 6.88 9.66 19.65
C LEU A 98 7.93 10.75 19.46
N ALA A 99 7.67 11.96 19.95
CA ALA A 99 8.61 13.08 19.89
C ALA A 99 9.87 12.81 20.73
N ASP A 100 9.74 12.20 21.91
CA ASP A 100 10.85 11.82 22.78
C ASP A 100 11.75 10.73 22.17
N CYS A 101 11.23 9.96 21.21
CA CYS A 101 11.98 8.93 20.48
C CYS A 101 12.70 9.46 19.22
N VAL A 102 12.53 10.73 18.84
CA VAL A 102 13.16 11.28 17.64
C VAL A 102 14.69 11.27 17.82
N ALA A 103 15.38 10.68 16.85
CA ALA A 103 16.83 10.52 16.85
C ALA A 103 17.40 10.68 15.43
N ASP A 104 18.73 10.81 15.33
CA ASP A 104 19.46 10.92 14.05
C ASP A 104 19.12 9.76 13.11
N ILE A 105 19.08 8.53 13.64
CA ILE A 105 18.52 7.37 12.95
C ILE A 105 17.10 7.18 13.44
N ARG A 106 16.15 7.38 12.53
CA ARG A 106 14.72 7.40 12.83
C ARG A 106 14.24 6.08 13.47
N PRO A 107 13.43 6.13 14.53
CA PRO A 107 12.80 4.94 15.08
C PRO A 107 11.75 4.36 14.12
N VAL A 108 11.47 3.07 14.26
CA VAL A 108 10.48 2.36 13.43
C VAL A 108 9.23 2.07 14.26
N LEU A 109 8.08 2.55 13.79
CA LEU A 109 6.78 2.31 14.38
C LEU A 109 6.02 1.23 13.62
N PHE A 110 5.68 0.14 14.32
CA PHE A 110 4.78 -0.88 13.83
C PHE A 110 3.34 -0.61 14.26
N VAL A 111 2.43 -0.46 13.30
CA VAL A 111 1.02 -0.21 13.57
C VAL A 111 0.18 -1.47 13.35
N THR A 112 -0.63 -1.83 14.35
CA THR A 112 -1.66 -2.87 14.26
C THR A 112 -3.03 -2.19 14.40
N PRO A 113 -3.66 -1.79 13.29
CA PRO A 113 -4.96 -1.13 13.35
C PRO A 113 -6.08 -2.12 13.70
N SER A 114 -7.21 -1.60 14.15
CA SER A 114 -8.48 -2.34 14.18
C SER A 114 -9.15 -2.29 12.80
N PRO A 115 -10.20 -3.10 12.55
CA PRO A 115 -10.88 -3.11 11.26
C PRO A 115 -11.34 -1.77 10.71
N ARG A 116 -11.88 -0.91 11.58
CA ARG A 116 -12.32 0.45 11.21
C ARG A 116 -11.16 1.34 10.76
N LEU A 117 -9.97 1.10 11.30
CA LEU A 117 -8.77 1.90 11.07
C LEU A 117 -7.82 1.28 10.03
N GLY A 118 -8.20 0.16 9.41
CA GLY A 118 -7.36 -0.57 8.45
C GLY A 118 -6.98 0.23 7.21
N ARG A 119 -7.65 1.35 6.93
CA ARG A 119 -7.39 2.23 5.77
C ARG A 119 -6.63 3.51 6.12
N VAL A 120 -6.39 3.78 7.40
CA VAL A 120 -5.79 5.04 7.85
C VAL A 120 -4.36 5.15 7.33
N PRO A 121 -3.99 6.26 6.66
CA PRO A 121 -2.63 6.46 6.17
C PRO A 121 -1.75 6.98 7.32
N TRP A 122 -1.38 6.08 8.24
CA TRP A 122 -0.74 6.39 9.52
C TRP A 122 0.41 7.41 9.42
N GLY A 123 1.26 7.31 8.40
CA GLY A 123 2.35 8.25 8.19
C GLY A 123 1.93 9.71 8.03
N GLN A 124 0.72 10.00 7.54
CA GLN A 124 0.25 11.36 7.24
C GLN A 124 -0.30 12.12 8.43
N LEU A 125 -0.68 11.41 9.50
CA LEU A 125 -1.34 12.02 10.65
C LEU A 125 -0.50 13.20 11.16
N ALA A 126 -1.13 14.36 11.31
CA ALA A 126 -0.45 15.55 11.78
C ALA A 126 -0.50 15.61 13.30
N MET A 127 0.65 15.85 13.91
CA MET A 127 0.74 16.16 15.33
C MET A 127 -0.03 17.46 15.62
N PRO A 128 -0.92 17.48 16.62
CA PRO A 128 -1.62 18.69 17.03
C PRO A 128 -0.63 19.80 17.43
N GLY A 129 -0.88 21.03 16.97
CA GLY A 129 -0.04 22.18 17.27
C GLY A 129 0.18 23.10 16.08
N THR A 130 1.12 24.03 16.23
CA THR A 130 1.46 25.07 15.25
C THR A 130 2.37 24.58 14.13
N HIS A 131 3.21 23.57 14.39
CA HIS A 131 4.21 23.09 13.43
C HIS A 131 3.67 22.00 12.49
N GLY A 132 2.66 21.24 12.93
CA GLY A 132 1.98 20.26 12.07
C GLY A 132 2.88 19.14 11.54
N PHE A 133 3.87 18.69 12.32
CA PHE A 133 4.72 17.58 11.92
C PHE A 133 3.89 16.34 11.62
N ARG A 134 4.18 15.64 10.53
CA ARG A 134 3.55 14.34 10.23
C ARG A 134 4.16 13.23 11.05
N LEU A 135 3.41 12.17 11.30
CA LEU A 135 3.93 10.97 11.96
C LEU A 135 5.18 10.41 11.24
N MET A 136 5.16 10.39 9.90
CA MET A 136 6.31 9.94 9.09
C MET A 136 7.55 10.84 9.19
N GLU A 137 7.41 12.06 9.71
CA GLU A 137 8.52 12.98 10.00
C GLU A 137 9.13 12.73 11.39
N LEU A 138 8.46 11.96 12.25
CA LEU A 138 8.95 11.52 13.56
C LEU A 138 9.50 10.10 13.52
N VAL A 139 8.81 9.18 12.83
CA VAL A 139 9.13 7.75 12.80
C VAL A 139 9.00 7.18 11.38
N ASP A 140 9.68 6.08 11.06
CA ASP A 140 9.34 5.28 9.88
C ASP A 140 8.15 4.39 10.23
N VAL A 141 7.10 4.40 9.41
CA VAL A 141 5.84 3.72 9.71
C VAL A 141 5.75 2.44 8.89
N LEU A 142 5.61 1.31 9.57
CA LEU A 142 5.34 0.01 8.98
C LEU A 142 4.05 -0.56 9.58
N MET A 143 3.35 -1.37 8.81
CA MET A 143 2.23 -2.15 9.31
C MET A 143 2.77 -3.43 9.93
N ALA A 144 2.30 -3.75 11.13
CA ALA A 144 2.48 -5.09 11.67
C ALA A 144 1.69 -6.09 10.82
N VAL A 145 2.10 -7.33 10.83
CA VAL A 145 1.33 -8.42 10.24
C VAL A 145 0.50 -9.08 11.35
N PRO A 146 -0.75 -9.52 11.07
CA PRO A 146 -1.60 -10.17 12.07
C PRO A 146 -0.87 -11.33 12.76
N PRO A 147 -0.91 -11.45 14.11
CA PRO A 147 -0.15 -12.46 14.84
C PRO A 147 -0.41 -13.90 14.41
N ASN A 148 -1.64 -14.24 14.03
CA ASN A 148 -2.00 -15.54 13.48
C ASN A 148 -1.24 -15.87 12.19
N ILE A 149 -0.95 -14.87 11.35
CA ILE A 149 -0.16 -15.03 10.13
C ILE A 149 1.34 -15.09 10.44
N VAL A 150 1.83 -14.22 11.33
CA VAL A 150 3.25 -14.22 11.75
C VAL A 150 3.67 -15.56 12.33
N HIS A 151 2.80 -16.18 13.14
CA HIS A 151 3.07 -17.44 13.85
C HIS A 151 2.63 -18.69 13.08
N ALA A 152 2.06 -18.55 11.88
CA ALA A 152 1.70 -19.69 11.05
C ALA A 152 2.96 -20.43 10.54
N PRO A 153 2.92 -21.77 10.44
CA PRO A 153 3.98 -22.52 9.79
C PRO A 153 4.15 -22.09 8.32
N ARG A 154 5.35 -21.65 7.96
CA ARG A 154 5.72 -21.27 6.59
C ARG A 154 7.22 -21.45 6.35
N SER A 155 7.64 -21.35 5.09
CA SER A 155 9.06 -21.34 4.69
C SER A 155 9.43 -19.93 4.20
N PRO A 156 10.01 -19.06 5.04
CA PRO A 156 10.36 -17.70 4.65
C PRO A 156 11.39 -17.70 3.52
N ALA A 157 11.10 -16.99 2.43
CA ALA A 157 12.06 -16.67 1.40
C ALA A 157 12.93 -15.49 1.89
N ARG A 158 14.24 -15.68 2.01
CA ARG A 158 15.12 -14.64 2.56
C ARG A 158 15.70 -13.74 1.49
N TRP A 159 15.62 -12.42 1.72
CA TRP A 159 16.15 -11.42 0.78
C TRP A 159 17.63 -11.63 0.42
N PRO A 160 18.58 -11.81 1.36
CA PRO A 160 19.99 -11.98 1.02
C PRO A 160 20.29 -13.19 0.13
N GLU A 161 19.44 -14.22 0.17
CA GLU A 161 19.59 -15.45 -0.62
C GLU A 161 19.10 -15.27 -2.06
N ARG A 162 18.19 -14.31 -2.30
CA ARG A 162 17.51 -14.13 -3.59
C ARG A 162 17.72 -12.77 -4.23
N GLN A 163 18.36 -11.80 -3.58
CA GLN A 163 18.47 -10.41 -4.06
C GLN A 163 19.06 -10.24 -5.47
N HIS A 164 19.90 -11.18 -5.91
CA HIS A 164 20.50 -11.18 -7.26
C HIS A 164 19.73 -12.02 -8.29
N ARG A 165 18.55 -12.55 -7.92
CA ARG A 165 17.70 -13.32 -8.83
C ARG A 165 16.79 -12.39 -9.64
N PRO A 166 16.32 -12.84 -10.81
CA PRO A 166 15.31 -12.12 -11.60
C PRO A 166 14.08 -11.71 -10.77
N PRO A 167 13.56 -10.49 -10.93
CA PRO A 167 12.25 -10.14 -10.39
C PRO A 167 11.13 -10.69 -11.29
N VAL A 168 9.99 -11.03 -10.69
CA VAL A 168 8.73 -11.26 -11.41
C VAL A 168 7.97 -9.95 -11.54
N LEU A 169 7.59 -9.62 -12.77
CA LEU A 169 6.85 -8.42 -13.13
C LEU A 169 5.52 -8.83 -13.77
N VAL A 170 4.43 -8.45 -13.13
CA VAL A 170 3.06 -8.61 -13.66
C VAL A 170 2.45 -7.22 -13.79
N LEU A 171 2.58 -6.62 -14.97
CA LEU A 171 2.28 -5.20 -15.19
C LEU A 171 1.06 -5.02 -16.10
N ASP A 172 -0.06 -4.61 -15.51
CA ASP A 172 -1.36 -4.39 -16.18
C ASP A 172 -1.73 -5.58 -17.09
N PRO A 173 -1.86 -6.82 -16.57
CA PRO A 173 -2.17 -7.98 -17.39
C PRO A 173 -3.52 -7.79 -18.11
N ARG A 174 -3.63 -8.28 -19.35
CA ARG A 174 -4.86 -8.15 -20.13
C ARG A 174 -5.87 -9.21 -19.71
N ILE A 175 -6.89 -8.78 -19.00
CA ILE A 175 -8.01 -9.64 -18.59
C ILE A 175 -8.86 -10.00 -19.84
N PRO A 176 -9.09 -11.30 -20.13
CA PRO A 176 -9.87 -11.73 -21.28
C PRO A 176 -11.29 -11.12 -21.32
N GLY A 177 -11.74 -10.73 -22.51
CA GLY A 177 -13.07 -10.13 -22.70
C GLY A 177 -13.21 -8.68 -22.26
N GLN A 178 -12.19 -8.08 -21.65
CA GLN A 178 -12.22 -6.69 -21.20
C GLN A 178 -11.60 -5.74 -22.24
N ARG A 179 -12.32 -4.66 -22.54
CA ARG A 179 -11.81 -3.60 -23.42
C ARG A 179 -10.86 -2.70 -22.63
N PRO A 180 -9.91 -1.99 -23.27
CA PRO A 180 -9.01 -1.08 -22.57
C PRO A 180 -9.70 0.01 -21.74
N ASP A 181 -10.93 0.39 -22.10
CA ASP A 181 -11.77 1.41 -21.47
C ASP A 181 -12.87 0.83 -20.56
N SER A 182 -12.91 -0.50 -20.34
CA SER A 182 -13.87 -1.11 -19.42
C SER A 182 -13.42 -1.01 -17.95
N ALA A 183 -14.29 -1.44 -17.03
CA ALA A 183 -14.01 -1.42 -15.58
C ALA A 183 -12.73 -2.20 -15.20
N LEU A 184 -12.45 -3.29 -15.92
CA LEU A 184 -11.24 -4.11 -15.80
C LEU A 184 -10.30 -3.89 -17.01
N GLY A 185 -10.33 -2.67 -17.55
CA GLY A 185 -9.54 -2.21 -18.68
C GLY A 185 -8.09 -1.91 -18.32
N SER A 186 -7.46 -0.95 -18.99
CA SER A 186 -6.07 -0.59 -18.73
C SER A 186 -5.92 0.33 -17.53
N VAL A 187 -5.02 -0.06 -16.63
CA VAL A 187 -4.63 0.74 -15.46
C VAL A 187 -3.58 1.80 -15.86
N LEU A 188 -2.65 1.43 -16.75
CA LEU A 188 -1.47 2.23 -17.10
C LEU A 188 -1.60 2.97 -18.44
N GLY A 189 -2.75 2.83 -19.11
CA GLY A 189 -2.97 3.36 -20.43
C GLY A 189 -2.29 2.55 -21.53
N ARG A 190 -2.21 3.12 -22.74
CA ARG A 190 -1.63 2.42 -23.89
C ARG A 190 -0.11 2.25 -23.74
N PRO A 191 0.42 1.02 -23.77
CA PRO A 191 1.87 0.80 -23.75
C PRO A 191 2.56 1.49 -24.93
N SER A 192 3.72 2.10 -24.66
CA SER A 192 4.59 2.72 -25.65
C SER A 192 6.02 2.74 -25.12
N PRO A 193 7.04 2.54 -25.98
CA PRO A 193 8.45 2.62 -25.57
C PRO A 193 8.83 3.94 -24.88
N ASN A 194 8.11 5.02 -25.19
CA ASN A 194 8.37 6.37 -24.64
C ASN A 194 7.55 6.67 -23.37
N THR A 195 6.94 5.66 -22.74
CA THR A 195 6.28 5.88 -21.45
C THR A 195 7.33 5.89 -20.33
N PRO A 196 7.13 6.66 -19.25
CA PRO A 196 8.06 6.65 -18.10
C PRO A 196 8.31 5.25 -17.53
N LEU A 197 7.31 4.36 -17.58
CA LEU A 197 7.45 2.99 -17.11
C LEU A 197 8.27 2.12 -18.07
N SER A 198 8.10 2.27 -19.39
CA SER A 198 8.97 1.57 -20.35
C SER A 198 10.42 2.02 -20.24
N GLU A 199 10.67 3.31 -20.01
CA GLU A 199 12.02 3.84 -19.75
C GLU A 199 12.60 3.25 -18.45
N HIS A 200 11.84 3.28 -17.35
CA HIS A 200 12.27 2.74 -16.04
C HIS A 200 12.61 1.25 -16.09
N PHE A 201 11.75 0.43 -16.71
CA PHE A 201 12.00 -1.01 -16.83
C PHE A 201 12.98 -1.36 -17.96
N GLY A 202 13.28 -0.43 -18.87
CA GLY A 202 14.27 -0.62 -19.93
C GLY A 202 15.67 -0.92 -19.38
N GLU A 203 16.08 -0.22 -18.33
CA GLU A 203 17.35 -0.49 -17.64
C GLU A 203 17.39 -1.92 -17.07
N LEU A 204 16.26 -2.36 -16.49
CA LEU A 204 16.14 -3.68 -15.88
C LEU A 204 16.18 -4.79 -16.95
N VAL A 205 15.46 -4.61 -18.07
CA VAL A 205 15.45 -5.56 -19.20
C VAL A 205 16.82 -5.66 -19.86
N ALA A 206 17.56 -4.55 -19.95
CA ALA A 206 18.89 -4.53 -20.58
C ALA A 206 20.00 -5.12 -19.69
N GLY A 207 19.89 -4.99 -18.36
CA GLY A 207 20.95 -5.32 -17.40
C GLY A 207 20.75 -6.61 -16.61
N ASP A 208 19.50 -6.99 -16.35
CA ASP A 208 19.13 -8.16 -15.53
C ASP A 208 18.13 -9.04 -16.30
N SER A 209 18.14 -10.36 -16.06
CA SER A 209 17.00 -11.16 -16.52
C SER A 209 15.78 -10.84 -15.66
N VAL A 210 14.65 -10.55 -16.31
CA VAL A 210 13.33 -10.36 -15.69
C VAL A 210 12.43 -11.54 -16.03
N LEU A 211 11.40 -11.75 -15.21
CA LEU A 211 10.33 -12.71 -15.50
C LEU A 211 9.03 -11.93 -15.72
N PRO A 212 8.39 -11.99 -16.90
CA PRO A 212 8.75 -12.80 -18.06
C PRO A 212 9.98 -12.25 -18.80
N GLU A 213 10.71 -13.13 -19.49
CA GLU A 213 11.77 -12.72 -20.41
C GLU A 213 11.14 -12.00 -21.62
N VAL A 214 11.70 -10.84 -21.95
CA VAL A 214 11.27 -9.95 -23.03
C VAL A 214 12.49 -9.30 -23.67
N ASP A 215 12.38 -8.93 -24.95
CA ASP A 215 13.45 -8.19 -25.63
C ASP A 215 13.35 -6.69 -25.36
N GLU A 216 12.13 -6.18 -25.23
CA GLU A 216 11.84 -4.75 -25.05
C GLU A 216 10.90 -4.53 -23.86
N ALA A 217 11.17 -3.50 -23.04
CA ALA A 217 10.38 -3.23 -21.82
C ALA A 217 8.89 -2.98 -22.06
N VAL A 218 8.51 -2.51 -23.26
CA VAL A 218 7.09 -2.32 -23.63
C VAL A 218 6.30 -3.64 -23.65
N GLU A 219 6.96 -4.79 -23.83
CA GLU A 219 6.36 -6.13 -23.87
C GLU A 219 5.97 -6.68 -22.49
N LEU A 220 6.41 -6.02 -21.42
CA LEU A 220 6.01 -6.36 -20.05
C LEU A 220 4.54 -6.02 -19.77
N PHE A 221 3.97 -5.08 -20.52
CA PHE A 221 2.64 -4.52 -20.25
C PHE A 221 1.55 -5.20 -21.08
N ARG A 222 0.33 -5.33 -20.52
CA ARG A 222 -0.86 -5.81 -21.24
C ARG A 222 -0.70 -7.20 -21.86
N ARG A 223 0.14 -8.04 -21.25
CA ARG A 223 0.37 -9.43 -21.60
C ARG A 223 -0.90 -10.28 -21.46
N THR A 224 -1.01 -11.32 -22.26
CA THR A 224 -2.17 -12.23 -22.31
C THR A 224 -1.85 -13.63 -21.81
N ASP A 225 -0.63 -13.85 -21.32
CA ASP A 225 -0.08 -15.16 -20.96
C ASP A 225 0.41 -15.22 -19.50
N THR A 226 0.16 -14.19 -18.71
CA THR A 226 0.49 -14.14 -17.28
C THR A 226 -0.73 -14.55 -16.45
N ASP A 227 -1.15 -15.82 -16.58
CA ASP A 227 -2.21 -16.44 -15.77
C ASP A 227 -1.69 -17.01 -14.44
N ARG A 228 -2.55 -17.66 -13.65
CA ARG A 228 -2.17 -18.25 -12.34
C ARG A 228 -1.12 -19.34 -12.46
N GLN A 229 -1.13 -20.13 -13.55
CA GLN A 229 -0.18 -21.22 -13.75
C GLN A 229 1.18 -20.62 -14.06
N TRP A 230 1.23 -19.64 -14.97
CA TRP A 230 2.44 -18.89 -15.26
C TRP A 230 3.01 -18.22 -14.00
N LEU A 231 2.17 -17.59 -13.17
CA LEU A 231 2.62 -16.95 -11.94
C LEU A 231 3.24 -17.97 -10.97
N ALA A 232 2.62 -19.14 -10.82
CA ALA A 232 3.17 -20.23 -10.02
C ALA A 232 4.52 -20.72 -10.55
N ASP A 233 4.64 -20.91 -11.86
CA ASP A 233 5.87 -21.36 -12.51
C ASP A 233 6.99 -20.30 -12.42
N ALA A 234 6.65 -19.02 -12.55
CA ALA A 234 7.58 -17.91 -12.38
C ALA A 234 8.09 -17.81 -10.93
N CYS A 235 7.19 -17.92 -9.95
CA CYS A 235 7.56 -17.92 -8.54
C CYS A 235 8.37 -19.17 -8.12
N ALA A 236 8.12 -20.32 -8.75
CA ALA A 236 8.89 -21.54 -8.52
C ALA A 236 10.38 -21.41 -8.94
N GLN A 237 10.72 -20.41 -9.76
CA GLN A 237 12.11 -20.09 -10.13
C GLN A 237 12.87 -19.31 -9.05
N HIS A 238 12.27 -19.11 -7.87
CA HIS A 238 12.84 -18.40 -6.73
C HIS A 238 13.29 -16.96 -7.06
N PRO A 239 12.39 -16.10 -7.54
CA PRO A 239 12.71 -14.72 -7.90
C PRO A 239 13.12 -13.88 -6.68
N SER A 240 13.75 -12.73 -6.94
CA SER A 240 14.16 -11.78 -5.90
C SER A 240 12.96 -11.07 -5.27
N ARG A 241 12.02 -10.65 -6.11
CA ARG A 241 10.81 -9.90 -5.75
C ARG A 241 9.70 -10.13 -6.76
N LEU A 242 8.46 -9.84 -6.36
CA LEU A 242 7.28 -9.80 -7.23
C LEU A 242 6.72 -8.38 -7.23
N LEU A 243 6.57 -7.78 -8.41
CA LEU A 243 5.84 -6.53 -8.60
C LEU A 243 4.58 -6.81 -9.42
N TYR A 244 3.44 -6.68 -8.77
CA TYR A 244 2.12 -6.74 -9.38
C TYR A 244 1.53 -5.34 -9.48
N VAL A 245 1.12 -4.97 -10.69
CA VAL A 245 0.36 -3.74 -10.98
C VAL A 245 -0.87 -4.14 -11.78
N GLY A 246 -2.06 -3.84 -11.28
CA GLY A 246 -3.26 -4.30 -11.97
C GLY A 246 -4.53 -4.14 -11.15
N HIS A 247 -5.54 -4.93 -11.50
CA HIS A 247 -6.83 -4.92 -10.83
C HIS A 247 -6.85 -5.90 -9.66
N ALA A 248 -7.40 -5.47 -8.54
CA ALA A 248 -7.75 -6.35 -7.44
C ALA A 248 -9.23 -6.19 -7.11
N SER A 249 -9.87 -7.29 -6.74
CA SER A 249 -11.19 -7.27 -6.12
C SER A 249 -11.02 -7.34 -4.62
N ALA A 250 -11.64 -6.40 -3.91
CA ALA A 250 -11.76 -6.48 -2.46
C ALA A 250 -12.76 -7.60 -2.08
N ALA A 251 -12.62 -8.17 -0.88
CA ALA A 251 -13.65 -9.04 -0.34
C ALA A 251 -14.94 -8.24 -0.07
N ASP A 252 -16.09 -8.78 -0.48
CA ASP A 252 -17.39 -8.10 -0.41
C ASP A 252 -17.88 -7.90 1.04
N GLY A 253 -18.22 -6.66 1.40
CA GLY A 253 -19.11 -6.33 2.52
C GLY A 253 -18.52 -6.41 3.94
N ALA A 254 -19.30 -5.94 4.93
CA ALA A 254 -18.93 -5.93 6.36
C ALA A 254 -18.84 -7.33 7.00
N ALA A 255 -19.35 -8.36 6.33
CA ALA A 255 -19.23 -9.77 6.70
C ALA A 255 -18.33 -10.56 5.73
N GLY A 256 -17.56 -9.85 4.88
CA GLY A 256 -16.67 -10.45 3.90
C GLY A 256 -15.55 -11.25 4.56
N HIS A 257 -15.16 -12.34 3.90
CA HIS A 257 -13.97 -13.08 4.29
C HIS A 257 -12.77 -12.52 3.50
N ALA A 258 -11.72 -12.08 4.21
CA ALA A 258 -10.55 -11.47 3.58
C ALA A 258 -9.91 -12.37 2.52
N ASP A 259 -10.04 -13.68 2.67
CA ASP A 259 -9.54 -14.70 1.73
C ASP A 259 -10.14 -14.62 0.32
N ARG A 260 -11.26 -13.89 0.14
CA ARG A 260 -11.87 -13.62 -1.17
C ARG A 260 -11.25 -12.46 -1.92
N ALA A 261 -10.38 -11.67 -1.28
CA ALA A 261 -9.61 -10.65 -1.98
C ALA A 261 -8.78 -11.33 -3.08
N ALA A 262 -8.78 -10.76 -4.29
CA ALA A 262 -8.28 -11.48 -5.46
C ALA A 262 -7.52 -10.59 -6.44
N LEU A 263 -6.47 -11.14 -7.05
CA LEU A 263 -5.73 -10.51 -8.14
C LEU A 263 -6.34 -10.92 -9.48
N HIS A 264 -6.50 -9.95 -10.38
CA HIS A 264 -6.90 -10.26 -11.76
C HIS A 264 -5.66 -10.49 -12.62
N LEU A 265 -5.58 -11.67 -13.22
CA LEU A 265 -4.48 -12.09 -14.09
C LEU A 265 -4.97 -12.15 -15.54
N ALA A 266 -4.13 -12.63 -16.46
CA ALA A 266 -4.50 -12.80 -17.87
C ALA A 266 -5.45 -14.00 -18.11
N GLU A 267 -6.48 -14.14 -17.27
CA GLU A 267 -7.46 -15.22 -17.30
C GLU A 267 -8.84 -14.73 -16.83
N ALA A 268 -9.88 -15.54 -17.06
CA ALA A 268 -11.26 -15.13 -16.80
C ALA A 268 -11.63 -15.09 -15.30
N GLN A 269 -11.02 -15.96 -14.49
CA GLN A 269 -11.29 -16.05 -13.06
C GLN A 269 -10.17 -15.40 -12.28
N PRO A 270 -10.46 -14.49 -11.33
CA PRO A 270 -9.41 -13.90 -10.51
C PRO A 270 -8.78 -14.95 -9.59
N LEU A 271 -7.54 -14.73 -9.19
CA LEU A 271 -6.80 -15.57 -8.26
C LEU A 271 -7.00 -15.04 -6.83
N THR A 272 -7.75 -15.76 -6.02
CA THR A 272 -8.09 -15.35 -4.64
C THR A 272 -6.95 -15.62 -3.66
N ALA A 273 -6.90 -14.85 -2.58
CA ALA A 273 -5.98 -15.08 -1.47
C ALA A 273 -6.17 -16.49 -0.87
N GLY A 274 -7.41 -16.95 -0.74
CA GLY A 274 -7.74 -18.30 -0.28
C GLY A 274 -7.16 -19.39 -1.18
N GLU A 275 -7.26 -19.26 -2.51
CA GLU A 275 -6.62 -20.19 -3.45
C GLU A 275 -5.09 -20.17 -3.33
N MET A 276 -4.48 -18.99 -3.22
CA MET A 276 -3.03 -18.86 -3.03
C MET A 276 -2.55 -19.57 -1.75
N ILE A 277 -3.30 -19.42 -0.65
CA ILE A 277 -3.03 -20.08 0.63
C ILE A 277 -3.23 -21.59 0.51
N ALA A 278 -4.34 -22.03 -0.06
CA ALA A 278 -4.69 -23.44 -0.20
C ALA A 278 -3.70 -24.21 -1.09
N THR A 279 -3.20 -23.56 -2.14
CA THR A 279 -2.22 -24.13 -3.08
C THR A 279 -0.77 -23.97 -2.61
N GLN A 280 -0.54 -23.26 -1.50
CA GLN A 280 0.79 -22.94 -0.97
C GLN A 280 1.70 -22.33 -2.05
N LEU A 281 1.14 -21.39 -2.82
CA LEU A 281 1.86 -20.70 -3.89
C LEU A 281 3.20 -20.16 -3.34
N PRO A 282 4.36 -20.55 -3.88
CA PRO A 282 5.63 -19.99 -3.46
C PRO A 282 5.66 -18.50 -3.74
N ILE A 283 6.15 -17.69 -2.80
CA ILE A 283 6.22 -16.23 -2.95
C ILE A 283 7.67 -15.76 -2.68
N PRO A 284 8.20 -14.79 -3.45
CA PRO A 284 9.51 -14.23 -3.18
C PRO A 284 9.58 -13.43 -1.86
N PRO A 285 10.79 -13.12 -1.37
CA PRO A 285 11.00 -12.39 -0.12
C PRO A 285 10.27 -11.04 -0.05
N ARG A 286 10.09 -10.39 -1.21
CA ARG A 286 9.49 -9.06 -1.34
C ARG A 286 8.39 -9.06 -2.37
N VAL A 287 7.26 -8.46 -2.02
CA VAL A 287 6.11 -8.32 -2.91
C VAL A 287 5.60 -6.89 -2.90
N ALA A 288 5.37 -6.31 -4.06
CA ALA A 288 4.62 -5.08 -4.24
C ALA A 288 3.29 -5.38 -4.95
N LEU A 289 2.16 -5.09 -4.31
CA LEU A 289 0.81 -5.25 -4.84
C LEU A 289 0.19 -3.87 -5.08
N LEU A 290 0.47 -3.26 -6.22
CA LEU A 290 -0.09 -1.96 -6.62
C LEU A 290 -1.41 -2.16 -7.35
N ALA A 291 -2.44 -2.47 -6.56
CA ALA A 291 -3.79 -2.75 -7.00
C ALA A 291 -4.79 -2.32 -5.93
N CYS A 292 -6.02 -1.97 -6.33
CA CYS A 292 -7.01 -1.34 -5.45
C CYS A 292 -7.24 -2.11 -4.15
N ALA A 293 -7.00 -1.44 -3.01
CA ALA A 293 -7.19 -1.98 -1.66
C ALA A 293 -6.52 -3.35 -1.39
N SER A 294 -5.40 -3.63 -2.06
CA SER A 294 -4.64 -4.88 -1.93
C SER A 294 -4.07 -5.12 -0.53
N GLY A 295 -3.92 -4.07 0.28
CA GLY A 295 -3.48 -4.10 1.68
C GLY A 295 -4.62 -4.13 2.68
N GLY A 296 -5.82 -4.51 2.25
CA GLY A 296 -7.06 -4.42 3.02
C GLY A 296 -7.24 -5.49 4.11
N ASP A 297 -6.26 -6.35 4.37
CA ASP A 297 -6.36 -7.48 5.31
C ASP A 297 -6.92 -7.06 6.69
N TYR A 298 -6.46 -5.93 7.23
CA TYR A 298 -6.93 -5.47 8.53
C TYR A 298 -8.39 -5.04 8.57
N ARG A 299 -9.07 -4.83 7.43
CA ARG A 299 -10.48 -4.40 7.37
C ARG A 299 -11.46 -5.49 7.79
N PHE A 300 -10.97 -6.69 8.09
CA PHE A 300 -11.76 -7.87 8.44
C PHE A 300 -11.26 -8.46 9.75
N ASP A 301 -12.17 -9.09 10.51
CA ASP A 301 -11.81 -9.76 11.77
C ASP A 301 -10.82 -10.91 11.54
N GLU A 302 -10.99 -11.65 10.44
CA GLU A 302 -10.02 -12.63 9.96
C GLU A 302 -9.15 -12.01 8.87
N ALA A 303 -7.98 -11.52 9.27
CA ALA A 303 -7.01 -10.86 8.39
C ALA A 303 -6.19 -11.87 7.57
N ALA A 304 -6.88 -12.64 6.73
CA ALA A 304 -6.33 -13.66 5.81
C ALA A 304 -6.44 -13.23 4.34
N GLY A 305 -6.13 -11.96 4.04
CA GLY A 305 -6.26 -11.39 2.69
C GLY A 305 -5.01 -11.58 1.83
N LEU A 306 -4.85 -10.72 0.82
CA LEU A 306 -3.75 -10.80 -0.13
C LEU A 306 -2.38 -10.66 0.55
N VAL A 307 -2.25 -9.76 1.53
CA VAL A 307 -0.98 -9.59 2.26
C VAL A 307 -0.65 -10.86 3.05
N ALA A 308 -1.63 -11.44 3.74
CA ALA A 308 -1.47 -12.70 4.44
C ALA A 308 -1.08 -13.83 3.49
N ALA A 309 -1.73 -13.95 2.33
CA ALA A 309 -1.40 -14.95 1.32
C ALA A 309 0.05 -14.83 0.85
N MET A 310 0.54 -13.60 0.59
CA MET A 310 1.94 -13.37 0.21
C MET A 310 2.91 -13.83 1.30
N ILE A 311 2.62 -13.51 2.57
CA ILE A 311 3.49 -13.85 3.70
C ILE A 311 3.51 -15.35 3.96
N LEU A 312 2.35 -16.00 3.94
CA LEU A 312 2.23 -17.45 4.09
C LEU A 312 2.94 -18.20 2.96
N GLY A 313 2.94 -17.65 1.74
CA GLY A 313 3.70 -18.17 0.60
C GLY A 313 5.21 -17.96 0.70
N GLY A 314 5.69 -17.13 1.63
CA GLY A 314 7.11 -16.97 1.93
C GLY A 314 7.62 -15.53 2.02
N ALA A 315 6.82 -14.53 1.66
CA ALA A 315 7.26 -13.13 1.72
C ALA A 315 7.64 -12.71 3.14
N GLN A 316 8.67 -11.87 3.26
CA GLN A 316 9.03 -11.19 4.49
C GLN A 316 8.54 -9.75 4.51
N LEU A 317 8.37 -9.15 3.33
CA LEU A 317 7.90 -7.78 3.15
C LEU A 317 6.87 -7.72 2.03
N VAL A 318 5.74 -7.06 2.30
CA VAL A 318 4.69 -6.80 1.32
C VAL A 318 4.36 -5.32 1.35
N THR A 319 4.51 -4.63 0.22
CA THR A 319 4.01 -3.26 0.03
C THR A 319 2.71 -3.32 -0.76
N ALA A 320 1.64 -2.73 -0.24
CA ALA A 320 0.30 -2.82 -0.80
C ALA A 320 -0.44 -1.49 -0.66
N THR A 321 -1.65 -1.38 -1.20
CA THR A 321 -2.45 -0.14 -1.15
C THR A 321 -3.64 -0.27 -0.20
N LEU A 322 -3.91 0.78 0.57
CA LEU A 322 -4.97 0.82 1.59
C LEU A 322 -6.36 1.14 1.01
N TRP A 323 -6.42 1.65 -0.22
CA TRP A 323 -7.66 2.04 -0.91
C TRP A 323 -7.52 1.92 -2.44
N SER A 324 -8.60 2.19 -3.18
CA SER A 324 -8.58 2.15 -4.64
C SER A 324 -7.69 3.24 -5.23
N LEU A 325 -6.93 2.96 -6.29
CA LEU A 325 -6.08 3.98 -6.91
C LEU A 325 -6.69 4.52 -8.20
N PRO A 326 -6.70 5.84 -8.45
CA PRO A 326 -7.01 6.36 -9.77
C PRO A 326 -6.03 5.81 -10.81
N THR A 327 -6.55 5.24 -11.90
CA THR A 327 -5.74 4.83 -13.05
C THR A 327 -5.06 6.03 -13.70
N THR A 328 -4.05 5.80 -14.54
CA THR A 328 -3.39 6.87 -15.31
C THR A 328 -4.42 7.68 -16.11
N ALA A 329 -5.40 7.01 -16.74
CA ALA A 329 -6.46 7.69 -17.47
C ALA A 329 -7.42 8.45 -16.53
N GLY A 330 -7.84 7.83 -15.43
CA GLY A 330 -8.76 8.44 -14.46
C GLY A 330 -8.17 9.70 -13.83
N PHE A 331 -6.90 9.67 -13.43
CA PHE A 331 -6.24 10.86 -12.88
C PHE A 331 -6.08 11.96 -13.93
N ARG A 332 -5.69 11.64 -15.18
CA ARG A 332 -5.58 12.65 -16.24
C ARG A 332 -6.90 13.30 -16.63
N GLN A 333 -8.01 12.57 -16.50
CA GLN A 333 -9.34 13.08 -16.83
C GLN A 333 -9.80 14.17 -15.84
N PHE A 334 -9.52 13.99 -14.55
CA PHE A 334 -10.06 14.86 -13.49
C PHE A 334 -9.01 15.71 -12.77
N GLY A 335 -7.72 15.45 -13.02
CA GLY A 335 -6.60 16.16 -12.42
C GLY A 335 -6.42 17.58 -12.99
N PRO A 336 -5.46 18.34 -12.43
CA PRO A 336 -5.20 19.71 -12.86
C PRO A 336 -4.95 19.83 -14.36
N ALA A 337 -5.62 20.81 -15.01
CA ALA A 337 -5.57 20.98 -16.45
C ALA A 337 -4.13 21.17 -16.98
N GLY A 338 -3.75 20.40 -18.01
CA GLY A 338 -2.44 20.49 -18.65
C GLY A 338 -1.32 19.71 -17.96
N ALA A 339 -1.58 19.06 -16.83
CA ALA A 339 -0.60 18.17 -16.20
C ALA A 339 -0.40 16.91 -17.07
N GLN A 340 0.80 16.73 -17.61
CA GLN A 340 1.25 15.44 -18.16
C GLN A 340 1.63 14.42 -17.06
N ALA A 341 1.29 14.72 -15.81
CA ALA A 341 1.64 13.91 -14.66
C ALA A 341 1.02 12.52 -14.72
N ASP A 342 1.74 11.56 -14.16
CA ASP A 342 1.30 10.19 -14.00
C ASP A 342 1.70 9.70 -12.59
N PRO A 343 0.94 10.08 -11.54
CA PRO A 343 1.26 9.70 -10.17
C PRO A 343 1.22 8.18 -9.96
N MET A 344 0.47 7.46 -10.79
CA MET A 344 0.48 5.99 -10.83
C MET A 344 1.85 5.47 -11.29
N ALA A 345 2.37 5.96 -12.41
CA ALA A 345 3.71 5.61 -12.88
C ALA A 345 4.78 5.97 -11.85
N GLU A 346 4.71 7.16 -11.25
CA GLU A 346 5.64 7.60 -10.21
C GLU A 346 5.62 6.69 -8.98
N THR A 347 4.43 6.24 -8.56
CA THR A 347 4.27 5.29 -7.45
C THR A 347 4.90 3.94 -7.76
N ILE A 348 4.71 3.42 -8.96
CA ILE A 348 5.30 2.15 -9.41
C ILE A 348 6.84 2.24 -9.39
N VAL A 349 7.39 3.32 -9.95
CA VAL A 349 8.84 3.57 -9.96
C VAL A 349 9.39 3.70 -8.54
N GLY A 350 8.75 4.50 -7.69
CA GLY A 350 9.18 4.72 -6.31
C GLY A 350 9.19 3.43 -5.48
N VAL A 351 8.16 2.59 -5.62
CA VAL A 351 8.06 1.31 -4.92
C VAL A 351 9.06 0.29 -5.47
N ASP A 352 9.20 0.14 -6.78
CA ASP A 352 10.19 -0.80 -7.35
C ASP A 352 11.62 -0.41 -6.95
N LEU A 353 12.00 0.87 -7.02
CA LEU A 353 13.31 1.34 -6.56
C LEU A 353 13.52 1.07 -5.07
N ALA A 354 12.50 1.31 -4.23
CA ALA A 354 12.58 1.00 -2.81
C ALA A 354 12.77 -0.50 -2.55
N HIS A 355 12.10 -1.36 -3.32
CA HIS A 355 12.19 -2.81 -3.22
C HIS A 355 13.52 -3.40 -3.68
N ARG A 356 14.39 -2.60 -4.31
CA ARG A 356 15.78 -2.96 -4.63
C ARG A 356 16.76 -2.64 -3.49
N ALA A 357 16.40 -1.77 -2.55
CA ALA A 357 17.27 -1.36 -1.43
C ALA A 357 17.28 -2.39 -0.28
N ASP A 358 18.30 -2.39 0.58
CA ASP A 358 18.37 -3.36 1.70
C ASP A 358 17.24 -3.20 2.72
N ASP A 359 16.89 -1.96 3.07
CA ASP A 359 15.77 -1.61 3.95
C ASP A 359 14.59 -1.08 3.12
N ALA A 360 13.87 -1.98 2.44
CA ALA A 360 12.87 -1.60 1.46
C ALA A 360 11.71 -0.80 2.06
N GLY A 361 11.19 -1.17 3.24
CA GLY A 361 10.07 -0.45 3.86
C GLY A 361 10.46 0.94 4.35
N LEU A 362 11.68 1.10 4.89
CA LEU A 362 12.24 2.41 5.24
C LEU A 362 12.49 3.27 4.00
N THR A 363 12.88 2.65 2.88
CA THR A 363 13.07 3.36 1.61
C THR A 363 11.75 3.82 1.01
N VAL A 364 10.67 3.04 1.14
CA VAL A 364 9.29 3.49 0.81
C VAL A 364 8.92 4.72 1.66
N ASN A 365 9.16 4.69 2.98
CA ASN A 365 8.89 5.83 3.85
C ASN A 365 9.69 7.09 3.44
N ARG A 366 10.96 6.93 3.01
CA ARG A 366 11.77 8.04 2.49
C ARG A 366 11.18 8.64 1.22
N TRP A 367 10.72 7.80 0.30
CA TRP A 367 10.04 8.22 -0.91
C TRP A 367 8.73 8.95 -0.60
N GLN A 368 7.89 8.42 0.31
CA GLN A 368 6.64 9.08 0.75
C GLN A 368 6.90 10.47 1.34
N ARG A 369 7.92 10.63 2.18
CA ARG A 369 8.32 11.94 2.71
C ARG A 369 8.75 12.92 1.61
N ALA A 370 9.43 12.44 0.57
CA ALA A 370 9.82 13.29 -0.55
C ALA A 370 8.58 13.79 -1.32
N LEU A 371 7.59 12.93 -1.54
CA LEU A 371 6.34 13.30 -2.22
C LEU A 371 5.51 14.24 -1.36
N MET A 372 5.43 13.98 -0.05
CA MET A 372 4.79 14.87 0.91
C MET A 372 5.40 16.28 0.88
N ARG A 373 6.72 16.42 0.80
CA ARG A 373 7.38 17.74 0.72
C ARG A 373 7.01 18.45 -0.57
N ARG A 374 7.09 17.77 -1.72
CA ARG A 374 6.64 18.33 -3.01
C ARG A 374 5.19 18.80 -2.96
N TRP A 375 4.30 17.98 -2.40
CA TRP A 375 2.89 18.32 -2.20
C TRP A 375 2.71 19.57 -1.34
N ARG A 376 3.42 19.65 -0.19
CA ARG A 376 3.42 20.84 0.68
C ARG A 376 3.97 22.09 -0.01
N ASP A 377 4.91 21.92 -0.94
CA ASP A 377 5.49 23.00 -1.73
C ASP A 377 4.60 23.42 -2.92
N GLY A 378 3.41 22.81 -3.07
CA GLY A 378 2.39 23.17 -4.07
C GLY A 378 2.43 22.35 -5.36
N ASP A 379 3.24 21.29 -5.42
CA ASP A 379 3.25 20.38 -6.57
C ASP A 379 2.04 19.42 -6.52
N LEU A 380 0.96 19.83 -7.20
CA LEU A 380 -0.28 19.06 -7.27
C LEU A 380 -0.14 17.72 -8.01
N THR A 381 0.98 17.49 -8.70
CA THR A 381 1.26 16.21 -9.37
C THR A 381 1.70 15.13 -8.37
N ALA A 382 2.22 15.52 -7.20
CA ALA A 382 2.56 14.62 -6.10
C ALA A 382 1.31 14.26 -5.27
N SER A 383 0.24 13.77 -5.92
CA SER A 383 -1.07 13.57 -5.28
C SER A 383 -1.04 12.51 -4.17
N PRO A 384 -1.48 12.83 -2.94
CA PRO A 384 -1.58 11.88 -1.83
C PRO A 384 -2.48 10.68 -2.11
N LEU A 385 -3.41 10.78 -3.06
CA LEU A 385 -4.28 9.67 -3.46
C LEU A 385 -3.50 8.40 -3.84
N HIS A 386 -2.26 8.57 -4.32
CA HIS A 386 -1.38 7.46 -4.69
C HIS A 386 -0.38 7.12 -3.59
N TRP A 387 0.51 8.05 -3.23
CA TRP A 387 1.62 7.72 -2.33
C TRP A 387 1.20 7.55 -0.87
N ALA A 388 0.14 8.21 -0.40
CA ALA A 388 -0.39 8.00 0.95
C ALA A 388 -1.13 6.66 1.08
N ALA A 389 -1.59 6.08 -0.04
CA ALA A 389 -2.26 4.78 -0.05
C ALA A 389 -1.29 3.63 0.23
N VAL A 390 0.00 3.84 -0.01
CA VAL A 390 1.02 2.80 0.09
C VAL A 390 1.34 2.49 1.54
N ALA A 391 1.22 1.22 1.92
CA ALA A 391 1.60 0.70 3.22
C ALA A 391 2.54 -0.50 3.06
N THR A 392 3.52 -0.63 3.95
CA THR A 392 4.45 -1.77 3.95
C THR A 392 4.28 -2.60 5.21
N PHE A 393 4.02 -3.89 5.01
CA PHE A 393 3.85 -4.92 6.03
C PHE A 393 5.12 -5.74 6.11
N THR A 394 5.64 -5.97 7.30
CA THR A 394 6.89 -6.75 7.45
C THR A 394 6.83 -7.78 8.57
N VAL A 395 7.59 -8.87 8.39
CA VAL A 395 7.84 -9.93 9.37
C VAL A 395 9.32 -10.28 9.44
N ASP A 396 9.70 -11.19 10.34
CA ASP A 396 11.06 -11.74 10.46
C ASP A 396 12.15 -10.69 10.72
N GLY A 397 11.78 -9.54 11.28
CA GLY A 397 12.71 -8.44 11.55
C GLY A 397 13.09 -7.61 10.32
N THR A 398 12.45 -7.84 9.16
CA THR A 398 12.64 -7.00 7.96
C THR A 398 12.01 -5.62 8.14
N ARG A 399 12.57 -4.61 7.47
CA ARG A 399 12.23 -3.20 7.63
C ARG A 399 12.15 -2.44 6.32
#